data_AF-A0A8X6FUH7-F1
#
_entry.id   AF-A0A8X6FUH7-F1
#
_cell.length_a   1.000
_cell.length_b   1.000
_cell.length_c   1.000
_cell.angle_alpha   90.00
_cell.angle_beta   90.00
_cell.angle_gamma   90.00
#
_symmetry.space_group_name_H-M   'P 1'
#
loop_
_entity.id
_entity.type
_entity.pdbx_description
1 polymer ?
#
loop_
_entity_poly.entity_id
_entity_poly.type
_entity_poly.pdbx_seq_one_letter_code
_entity_poly.pdbx_strand_id
1 'polypeptide(L)'
;MGFKFEKRKRQAVLLERQDIILWRRNYLRKIRNLRQGNEMIWRQVKGYVARGNKTFKLNEIKELVIKGIENVSTQNWANCINHVIKKEKEMWEIDGLVDEIWENQNFIISVNSDSSDSYSEIMSADDL
;
A
#
# COMPACT_ATOMS: atom_id res chain seq x y z
N MET A 1 33.33 23.60 27.03
CA MET A 1 33.07 22.43 26.15
C MET A 1 31.87 21.66 26.72
N GLY A 2 30.65 22.11 26.47
CA GLY A 2 29.45 21.59 27.15
C GLY A 2 28.49 20.93 26.16
N PHE A 3 28.44 19.60 26.14
CA PHE A 3 27.39 18.87 25.43
C PHE A 3 26.16 18.78 26.34
N LYS A 4 25.03 19.29 25.87
CA LYS A 4 23.74 19.20 26.56
C LYS A 4 22.96 18.01 25.98
N PHE A 5 22.66 17.03 26.82
CA PHE A 5 21.85 15.87 26.45
C PHE A 5 20.41 16.08 26.91
N GLU A 6 19.46 15.85 26.00
CA GLU A 6 18.04 15.98 26.29
C GLU A 6 17.29 14.72 25.86
N LYS A 7 16.71 14.02 26.84
CA LYS A 7 15.89 12.83 26.61
C LYS A 7 14.48 13.25 26.21
N ARG A 8 14.12 13.02 24.94
CA ARG A 8 12.75 13.19 24.47
C ARG A 8 11.85 12.04 24.95
N LYS A 9 10.62 12.36 25.37
CA LYS A 9 9.57 11.36 25.62
C LYS A 9 9.30 10.62 24.31
N ARG A 10 9.43 9.29 24.35
CA ARG A 10 9.15 8.38 23.22
C ARG A 10 7.66 8.38 22.91
N GLN A 11 7.17 9.37 22.16
CA GLN A 11 6.05 9.11 21.27
C GLN A 11 6.64 8.42 20.03
N ALA A 12 6.59 7.08 20.05
CA ALA A 12 6.91 6.24 18.92
C ALA A 12 5.79 6.33 17.87
N VAL A 13 5.48 7.54 17.40
CA VAL A 13 4.96 7.65 16.04
C VAL A 13 6.20 7.42 15.20
N LEU A 14 6.34 6.18 14.70
CA LEU A 14 7.35 5.79 13.74
C LEU A 14 7.25 6.74 12.55
N LEU A 15 8.01 7.84 12.60
CA LEU A 15 8.36 8.62 11.42
C LEU A 15 9.32 7.74 10.62
N GLU A 16 8.77 6.72 9.97
CA GLU A 16 9.50 5.98 8.93
C GLU A 16 10.06 7.04 7.98
N ARG A 17 11.38 7.00 7.72
CA ARG A 17 12.00 7.90 6.72
C ARG A 17 11.25 7.75 5.40
N GLN A 18 11.06 8.86 4.67
CA GLN A 18 10.28 8.88 3.43
C GLN A 18 10.69 7.76 2.46
N ASP A 19 11.99 7.52 2.31
CA ASP A 19 12.54 6.45 1.46
C ASP A 19 12.04 5.06 1.86
N ILE A 20 11.89 4.79 3.16
CA ILE A 20 11.41 3.51 3.71
C ILE A 20 9.91 3.34 3.42
N ILE A 21 9.14 4.42 3.56
CA ILE A 21 7.70 4.43 3.22
C ILE A 21 7.52 4.16 1.73
N LEU A 22 8.29 4.85 0.88
CA LEU A 22 8.28 4.66 -0.58
C LEU A 22 8.70 3.24 -0.96
N TRP A 23 9.78 2.70 -0.36
CA TRP A 23 10.21 1.33 -0.58
C TRP A 23 9.14 0.30 -0.20
N ARG A 24 8.48 0.47 0.96
CA ARG A 24 7.41 -0.43 1.39
C ARG A 24 6.20 -0.38 0.44
N ARG A 25 5.78 0.82 0.02
CA ARG A 25 4.70 1.00 -0.95
C ARG A 25 5.05 0.32 -2.28
N ASN A 26 6.25 0.54 -2.80
CA ASN A 26 6.73 -0.07 -4.04
C ASN A 26 6.78 -1.60 -3.95
N TYR A 27 7.27 -2.14 -2.83
CA TYR A 27 7.32 -3.57 -2.61
C TYR A 27 5.93 -4.22 -2.55
N LEU A 28 5.00 -3.65 -1.77
CA LEU A 28 3.63 -4.15 -1.67
C LEU A 28 2.90 -4.07 -3.01
N ARG A 29 3.17 -3.01 -3.81
CA ARG A 29 2.65 -2.86 -5.18
C ARG A 29 3.16 -3.97 -6.10
N LYS A 30 4.46 -4.26 -6.06
CA LYS A 30 5.07 -5.34 -6.85
C LYS A 30 4.45 -6.70 -6.53
N ILE A 31 4.24 -7.01 -5.25
CA ILE A 31 3.53 -8.24 -4.82
C ILE A 31 2.10 -8.26 -5.37
N ARG A 32 1.38 -7.15 -5.26
CA ARG A 32 0.00 -7.04 -5.74
C ARG A 32 -0.11 -7.30 -7.24
N ASN A 33 0.82 -6.75 -8.03
CA ASN A 33 0.82 -6.90 -9.49
C ASN A 33 1.14 -8.34 -9.91
N LEU A 34 2.16 -8.96 -9.28
CA LEU A 34 2.50 -10.37 -9.51
C LEU A 34 1.32 -11.29 -9.18
N ARG A 35 0.60 -11.01 -8.08
CA ARG A 35 -0.59 -11.78 -7.70
C ARG A 35 -1.73 -11.63 -8.70
N GLN A 36 -2.01 -10.41 -9.18
CA GLN A 36 -3.11 -10.17 -10.13
C GLN A 36 -2.88 -10.87 -11.48
N GLY A 37 -1.66 -10.86 -12.01
CA GLY A 37 -1.35 -11.57 -13.26
C GLY A 37 -1.62 -13.07 -13.17
N ASN A 38 -1.16 -13.72 -12.10
CA ASN A 38 -1.42 -15.14 -11.85
C ASN A 38 -2.92 -15.43 -11.65
N GLU A 39 -3.63 -14.56 -10.95
CA GLU A 39 -5.05 -14.73 -10.67
C GLU A 39 -5.92 -14.61 -11.93
N MET A 40 -5.56 -13.77 -12.90
CA MET A 40 -6.30 -13.67 -14.16
C MET A 40 -6.25 -14.97 -14.97
N ILE A 41 -5.07 -15.58 -15.09
CA ILE A 41 -4.92 -16.87 -15.76
C ILE A 41 -5.66 -17.96 -14.99
N TRP A 42 -5.51 -18.00 -13.67
CA TRP A 42 -6.20 -18.96 -12.83
C TRP A 42 -7.73 -18.83 -12.90
N ARG A 43 -8.25 -17.60 -13.02
CA ARG A 43 -9.67 -17.34 -13.23
C ARG A 43 -10.18 -17.94 -14.54
N GLN A 44 -9.39 -17.88 -15.61
CA GLN A 44 -9.74 -18.49 -16.89
C GLN A 44 -9.80 -20.02 -16.78
N VAL A 45 -8.79 -20.63 -16.16
CA VAL A 45 -8.73 -22.10 -15.94
C VAL A 45 -9.92 -22.54 -15.09
N LYS A 46 -10.21 -21.86 -13.97
CA LYS A 46 -11.38 -22.13 -13.14
C LYS A 46 -12.69 -22.02 -13.94
N GLY A 47 -12.81 -20.99 -14.79
CA GLY A 47 -13.96 -20.83 -15.67
C GLY A 47 -14.12 -21.96 -16.67
N TYR A 48 -13.02 -22.46 -17.23
CA TYR A 48 -13.01 -23.61 -18.14
C TYR A 48 -13.48 -24.89 -17.42
N VAL A 49 -12.89 -25.18 -16.26
CA VAL A 49 -13.26 -26.33 -15.42
C VAL A 49 -14.72 -26.26 -15.01
N ALA A 50 -15.21 -25.09 -14.56
CA ALA A 50 -16.60 -24.91 -14.15
C ALA A 50 -17.60 -25.19 -15.28
N ARG A 51 -17.27 -24.83 -16.53
CA ARG A 51 -18.12 -25.11 -17.71
C ARG A 51 -18.08 -26.58 -18.14
N GLY A 52 -16.94 -27.25 -17.96
CA GLY A 52 -16.75 -28.65 -18.33
C GLY A 52 -17.21 -29.64 -17.26
N ASN A 53 -17.30 -29.22 -16.01
CA ASN A 53 -17.59 -30.11 -14.89
C ASN A 53 -19.10 -30.41 -14.77
N LYS A 54 -19.53 -31.55 -15.34
CA LYS A 54 -20.92 -32.02 -15.30
C LYS A 54 -21.19 -33.13 -14.29
N THR A 55 -20.17 -33.90 -13.93
CA THR A 55 -20.27 -35.13 -13.13
C THR A 55 -19.70 -34.98 -11.72
N PHE A 56 -18.98 -33.88 -11.43
CA PHE A 56 -18.32 -33.59 -10.16
C PHE A 56 -17.33 -34.67 -9.68
N LYS A 57 -16.89 -35.55 -10.60
CA LYS A 57 -15.90 -36.58 -10.31
C LYS A 57 -14.49 -36.00 -10.32
N LEU A 58 -13.72 -36.31 -9.28
CA LEU A 58 -12.35 -35.81 -9.11
C LEU A 58 -11.42 -36.12 -10.29
N ASN A 59 -11.55 -37.30 -10.91
CA ASN A 59 -10.71 -37.69 -12.04
C ASN A 59 -11.00 -36.82 -13.29
N GLU A 60 -12.27 -36.54 -13.57
CA GLU A 60 -12.67 -35.68 -14.68
C GLU A 60 -12.28 -34.22 -14.41
N ILE A 61 -12.39 -33.75 -13.17
CA ILE A 61 -11.92 -32.40 -12.79
C ILE A 61 -10.41 -32.28 -13.02
N LYS A 62 -9.61 -33.29 -12.65
CA LYS A 62 -8.16 -33.29 -12.90
C LYS A 62 -7.85 -33.16 -14.39
N GLU A 63 -8.51 -33.94 -15.24
CA GLU A 63 -8.33 -33.84 -16.69
C GLU A 63 -8.74 -32.47 -17.25
N LEU A 64 -9.85 -31.90 -16.76
CA LEU A 64 -10.32 -30.58 -17.17
C LEU A 64 -9.37 -29.46 -16.73
N VAL A 65 -8.71 -29.60 -15.58
CA VAL A 65 -7.69 -28.63 -15.13
C VAL A 65 -6.49 -28.66 -16.07
N ILE A 66 -5.98 -29.85 -16.41
CA ILE A 66 -4.85 -30.00 -17.33
C ILE A 66 -5.19 -29.39 -18.70
N LYS A 67 -6.33 -29.78 -19.28
CA LYS A 67 -6.82 -29.22 -20.55
C LYS A 67 -7.06 -27.71 -20.46
N GLY A 68 -7.53 -27.23 -19.31
CA GLY A 68 -7.75 -25.81 -19.05
C GLY A 68 -6.46 -25.01 -19.04
N ILE A 69 -5.37 -25.57 -18.51
CA ILE A 69 -4.03 -24.97 -18.52
C ILE A 69 -3.46 -24.97 -19.94
N GLU A 70 -3.56 -26.08 -20.67
CA GLU A 70 -3.10 -26.19 -22.06
C GLU A 70 -3.84 -25.23 -23.02
N ASN A 71 -5.11 -24.95 -22.74
CA ASN A 71 -5.93 -24.03 -23.53
C ASN A 71 -5.61 -22.54 -23.25
N VAL A 72 -4.73 -22.24 -22.29
CA VAL A 72 -4.26 -20.86 -22.07
C VAL A 72 -3.32 -20.47 -23.20
N SER A 73 -3.83 -19.75 -24.18
CA SER A 73 -3.05 -19.28 -25.33
C SER A 73 -2.09 -18.14 -24.99
N THR A 74 -1.11 -17.91 -25.86
CA THR A 74 -0.20 -16.75 -25.78
C THR A 74 -0.95 -15.42 -25.75
N GLN A 75 -2.11 -15.33 -26.41
CA GLN A 75 -2.94 -14.13 -26.37
C GLN A 75 -3.53 -13.88 -24.97
N ASN A 76 -3.91 -14.92 -24.24
CA ASN A 76 -4.40 -14.78 -22.87
C ASN A 76 -3.31 -14.23 -21.95
N TRP A 77 -2.07 -14.70 -22.12
CA TRP A 77 -0.90 -14.16 -21.43
C TRP A 77 -0.65 -12.69 -21.80
N ALA A 78 -0.66 -12.36 -23.09
CA ALA A 78 -0.50 -10.98 -23.55
C ALA A 78 -1.57 -10.04 -22.97
N ASN A 79 -2.83 -10.49 -22.92
CA ASN A 79 -3.91 -9.72 -22.32
C ASN A 79 -3.70 -9.51 -20.80
N CYS A 80 -3.19 -10.51 -20.08
CA CYS A 80 -2.86 -10.37 -18.66
C CYS A 80 -1.70 -9.38 -18.45
N ILE A 81 -0.66 -9.46 -19.27
CA ILE A 81 0.47 -8.52 -19.23
C ILE A 81 -0.02 -7.09 -19.50
N ASN A 82 -0.82 -6.89 -20.55
CA ASN A 82 -1.38 -5.58 -20.89
C ASN A 82 -2.28 -5.03 -19.77
N HIS A 83 -3.07 -5.89 -19.11
CA HIS A 83 -3.88 -5.49 -17.97
C HIS A 83 -3.02 -5.02 -16.79
N VAL A 84 -1.96 -5.77 -16.46
CA VAL A 84 -1.02 -5.40 -15.39
C VAL A 84 -0.31 -4.09 -15.71
N ILE A 85 0.17 -3.89 -16.95
CA ILE A 85 0.81 -2.64 -17.39
C ILE A 85 -0.17 -1.46 -17.25
N LYS A 86 -1.43 -1.64 -17.68
CA LYS A 86 -2.45 -0.59 -17.54
C LYS A 86 -2.68 -0.24 -16.08
N LYS A 87 -2.81 -1.24 -15.21
CA LYS A 87 -2.99 -1.04 -13.77
C LYS A 87 -1.78 -0.38 -13.13
N GLU A 88 -0.57 -0.74 -13.56
CA GLU A 88 0.66 -0.09 -13.12
C GLU A 88 0.67 1.38 -13.50
N LYS A 89 0.29 1.74 -14.73
CA LYS A 89 0.18 3.13 -15.16
C LYS A 89 -0.81 3.94 -14.31
N GLU A 90 -2.03 3.41 -14.11
CA GLU A 90 -3.04 4.05 -13.24
C GLU A 90 -2.50 4.28 -11.82
N MET A 91 -1.70 3.35 -11.29
CA MET A 91 -1.06 3.52 -9.99
C MET A 91 0.03 4.56 -10.00
N TRP A 92 0.83 4.61 -11.06
CA TRP A 92 1.91 5.59 -11.22
C TRP A 92 1.36 7.01 -11.26
N GLU A 93 0.22 7.21 -11.92
CA GLU A 93 -0.50 8.49 -11.92
C GLU A 93 -0.99 8.85 -10.50
N ILE A 94 -1.56 7.90 -9.76
CA ILE A 94 -1.96 8.12 -8.36
C ILE A 94 -0.75 8.42 -7.48
N ASP A 95 0.37 7.72 -7.66
CA ASP A 95 1.59 7.96 -6.89
C ASP A 95 2.16 9.35 -7.19
N GLY A 96 2.20 9.78 -8.45
CA GLY A 96 2.60 11.15 -8.82
C GLY A 96 1.72 12.21 -8.15
N LEU A 97 0.41 11.99 -8.11
CA LEU A 97 -0.50 12.87 -7.37
C LEU A 97 -0.28 12.83 -5.86
N VAL A 98 0.02 11.65 -5.28
CA VAL A 98 0.34 11.52 -3.85
C VAL A 98 1.67 12.21 -3.52
N ASP A 99 2.67 12.10 -4.39
CA ASP A 99 3.96 12.75 -4.24
C ASP A 99 3.80 14.28 -4.37
N GLU A 100 3.03 14.78 -5.34
CA GLU A 100 2.67 16.20 -5.45
C GLU A 100 1.90 16.71 -4.22
N ILE A 101 0.89 15.97 -3.75
CA ILE A 101 0.15 16.31 -2.54
C ILE A 101 1.07 16.28 -1.31
N TRP A 102 2.03 15.37 -1.25
CA TRP A 102 2.97 15.23 -0.14
C TRP A 102 4.03 16.35 -0.14
N GLU A 103 4.55 16.72 -1.31
CA GLU A 103 5.45 17.88 -1.46
C GLU A 103 4.73 19.20 -1.15
N ASN A 104 3.47 19.33 -1.57
CA ASN A 104 2.61 20.48 -1.26
C ASN A 104 2.09 20.47 0.19
N GLN A 105 2.01 19.30 0.83
CA GLN A 105 1.79 19.12 2.28
C GLN A 105 3.12 19.04 3.05
N ASN A 106 4.16 19.76 2.61
CA ASN A 106 5.19 20.21 3.52
C ASN A 106 4.52 21.02 4.64
N PHE A 107 4.13 20.31 5.70
CA PHE A 107 3.61 20.85 6.95
C PHE A 107 4.67 21.84 7.44
N ILE A 108 4.39 23.14 7.29
CA ILE A 108 5.19 24.17 7.93
C ILE A 108 4.98 23.96 9.43
N ILE A 109 5.87 23.22 10.09
CA ILE A 109 6.02 23.35 11.53
C ILE A 109 6.65 24.73 11.71
N SER A 110 5.77 25.72 11.89
CA SER A 110 6.14 27.02 12.41
C SER A 110 6.75 26.79 13.79
N VAL A 111 8.08 26.69 13.85
CA VAL A 111 8.83 26.88 15.10
C VAL A 111 9.28 28.33 15.09
N ASN A 112 8.32 29.24 15.23
CA ASN A 112 8.63 30.57 15.73
C ASN A 112 7.74 30.86 16.94
N SER A 113 8.35 30.59 18.09
CA SER A 113 8.10 31.13 19.43
C SER A 113 7.06 32.24 19.53
N ASP A 114 5.87 31.93 20.06
CA ASP A 114 5.45 32.45 21.36
C ASP A 114 4.21 31.67 21.88
N SER A 115 4.44 30.72 22.79
CA SER A 115 3.37 30.25 23.66
C SER A 115 3.61 30.93 25.00
N SER A 116 3.03 32.12 25.16
CA SER A 116 2.94 32.77 26.46
C SER A 116 2.05 31.91 27.36
N ASP A 117 2.67 30.97 28.07
CA ASP A 117 2.04 30.18 29.11
C ASP A 117 1.92 31.08 30.35
N SER A 118 0.82 31.85 30.43
CA SER A 118 0.49 32.61 31.63
C SER A 118 -0.03 31.65 32.70
N TYR A 119 0.88 31.13 33.51
CA TYR A 119 0.54 30.61 34.83
C TYR A 119 0.46 31.81 35.79
N SER A 120 -0.74 32.35 36.00
CA SER A 120 -1.01 33.12 37.21
C SER A 120 -1.79 32.24 38.18
N GLU A 121 -1.07 31.77 39.19
CA GLU A 121 -1.57 31.08 40.37
C GLU A 121 -2.70 31.88 41.04
N ILE A 122 -3.82 31.21 41.31
CA ILE A 122 -4.81 31.71 42.26
C ILE A 122 -4.19 31.57 43.65
N MET A 123 -3.74 32.67 44.24
CA MET A 123 -3.50 32.75 45.69
C MET A 123 -4.48 33.72 46.34
N SER A 124 -5.08 33.20 47.41
CA SER A 124 -6.23 33.67 48.18
C SER A 124 -6.11 35.11 48.67
N ALA A 125 -7.24 35.84 48.63
CA ALA A 125 -7.44 37.06 49.40
C ALA A 125 -8.09 36.68 50.72
N ASP A 126 -7.34 36.79 51.82
CA ASP A 126 -7.82 36.99 53.19
C ASP A 126 -6.61 37.44 54.04
N ASP A 127 -6.40 38.76 54.13
CA ASP A 127 -6.03 39.44 55.39
C ASP A 127 -6.10 40.97 55.18
N LEU A 128 -7.27 41.54 55.48
CA LEU A 128 -7.47 42.87 56.08
C LEU A 128 -8.82 42.89 56.81
#